data_AF-A0A6J7HIK7-F1
#
_entry.id   AF-A0A6J7HIK7-F1
#
_cell.length_a   1.000
_cell.length_b   1.000
_cell.length_c   1.000
_cell.angle_alpha   90.00
_cell.angle_beta   90.00
_cell.angle_gamma   90.00
#
_symmetry.space_group_name_H-M   'P 1'
#
loop_
_entity.id
_entity.type
_entity.pdbx_description
1 polymer ?
#
loop_
_entity_poly.entity_id
_entity_poly.type
_entity_poly.pdbx_seq_one_letter_code
_entity_poly.pdbx_strand_id
1 'polypeptide(L)'
;MGERPSVVGSSGVNSAVADSAFLAPPVSDSGQEALDWLLDSTGGSSSVAESYAQKQLTQAGITAAQQTAQDVIQEVYTSLWISLSKPPPKELDTPAAYARTVLRNHITKIKRGQTDVLPDDLEQITAFRNHGKNYELLVRSELESRSDEDPWLTSAALTYLTLLMHPECLEGLGDLPSPEAGAKRDQALCWTALWIAGQRELFPPRGARSDPALRQKRSRSIAKVIKRVDEAIMAVKRQNFETSPPPKGAAHV
;
A
#
# COMPACT_ATOMS: atom_id res chain seq x y z
N MET A 1 62.94 -5.58 34.50
CA MET A 1 63.66 -6.23 33.40
C MET A 1 62.59 -6.81 32.49
N GLY A 2 62.16 -6.07 31.46
CA GLY A 2 62.64 -6.21 30.07
C GLY A 2 61.62 -7.09 29.34
N GLU A 3 61.08 -6.82 28.16
CA GLU A 3 61.40 -5.93 27.04
C GLU A 3 60.09 -5.70 26.23
N ARG A 4 59.92 -4.52 25.63
CA ARG A 4 59.38 -4.36 24.26
C ARG A 4 60.62 -4.14 23.37
N PRO A 5 60.66 -4.39 22.04
CA PRO A 5 59.61 -4.16 21.03
C PRO A 5 59.70 -5.05 19.73
N SER A 6 59.11 -4.55 18.64
CA SER A 6 59.30 -4.88 17.20
C SER A 6 58.32 -5.91 16.61
N VAL A 7 57.29 -5.53 15.85
CA VAL A 7 57.27 -4.93 14.49
C VAL A 7 58.01 -5.78 13.45
N VAL A 8 57.24 -6.50 12.64
CA VAL A 8 57.55 -6.79 11.22
C VAL A 8 56.23 -6.75 10.46
N GLY A 9 56.13 -5.82 9.52
CA GLY A 9 55.09 -5.85 8.49
C GLY A 9 55.54 -6.70 7.31
N SER A 10 54.58 -7.22 6.55
CA SER A 10 54.73 -7.31 5.10
C SER A 10 53.37 -7.36 4.41
N SER A 11 53.31 -6.48 3.42
CA SER A 11 52.29 -6.31 2.40
C SER A 11 52.03 -7.60 1.61
N GLY A 12 50.81 -7.75 1.11
CA GLY A 12 50.61 -8.56 -0.09
C GLY A 12 49.26 -9.25 -0.23
N VAL A 13 48.51 -8.74 -1.20
CA VAL A 13 47.66 -9.49 -2.15
C VAL A 13 46.18 -9.66 -1.75
N ASN A 14 45.38 -8.81 -2.41
CA ASN A 14 43.97 -9.02 -2.73
C ASN A 14 43.69 -10.47 -3.16
N SER A 15 42.69 -11.10 -2.55
CA SER A 15 41.88 -12.07 -3.29
C SER A 15 40.43 -11.96 -2.81
N ALA A 16 39.62 -11.35 -3.68
CA ALA A 16 38.20 -11.53 -3.67
C ALA A 16 37.91 -13.03 -3.86
N VAL A 17 37.30 -13.64 -2.87
CA VAL A 17 36.46 -14.82 -3.10
C VAL A 17 35.07 -14.39 -2.70
N ALA A 18 34.29 -14.12 -3.74
CA ALA A 18 32.85 -14.00 -3.67
C ALA A 18 32.31 -15.30 -3.08
N ASP A 19 32.02 -15.30 -1.78
CA ASP A 19 31.11 -16.28 -1.22
C ASP A 19 29.69 -15.75 -1.45
N SER A 20 29.12 -16.29 -2.52
CA SER A 20 27.72 -16.28 -2.86
C SER A 20 26.83 -16.51 -1.63
N ALA A 21 26.45 -15.41 -0.98
CA ALA A 21 25.21 -15.33 -0.22
C ALA A 21 24.06 -15.48 -1.22
N PHE A 22 23.81 -16.73 -1.62
CA PHE A 22 22.57 -17.15 -2.22
C PHE A 22 21.49 -16.80 -1.19
N LEU A 23 20.84 -15.66 -1.40
CA LEU A 23 19.79 -15.11 -0.54
C LEU A 23 18.84 -16.26 -0.19
N ALA A 24 18.83 -16.65 1.09
CA ALA A 24 17.80 -17.52 1.61
C ALA A 24 16.44 -16.98 1.15
N PRO A 25 15.46 -17.82 0.78
CA PRO A 25 14.14 -17.33 0.43
C PRO A 25 13.68 -16.41 1.59
N PRO A 26 13.06 -15.25 1.29
CA PRO A 26 12.65 -14.31 2.34
C PRO A 26 11.60 -14.91 3.30
N VAL A 27 11.10 -16.12 3.00
CA VAL A 27 10.02 -16.84 3.66
C VAL A 27 10.55 -18.21 4.11
N SER A 28 10.13 -18.69 5.29
CA SER A 28 10.41 -20.04 5.81
C SER A 28 9.82 -21.13 4.90
N ASP A 29 10.32 -22.37 4.99
CA ASP A 29 9.77 -23.52 4.25
C ASP A 29 8.28 -23.71 4.54
N SER A 30 7.89 -23.60 5.82
CA SER A 30 6.49 -23.65 6.27
C SER A 30 5.66 -22.47 5.73
N GLY A 31 6.27 -21.31 5.50
CA GLY A 31 5.63 -20.17 4.84
C GLY A 31 5.45 -20.39 3.34
N GLN A 32 6.41 -21.03 2.68
CA GLN A 32 6.33 -21.36 1.26
C GLN A 32 5.22 -22.40 0.99
N GLU A 33 5.10 -23.43 1.84
CA GLU A 33 4.00 -24.40 1.76
C GLU A 33 2.61 -23.74 1.87
N ALA A 34 2.47 -22.68 2.68
CA ALA A 34 1.23 -21.94 2.82
C ALA A 34 0.88 -21.14 1.54
N LEU A 35 1.89 -20.62 0.86
CA LEU A 35 1.77 -19.91 -0.42
C LEU A 35 1.46 -20.87 -1.56
N ASP A 36 2.13 -22.01 -1.61
CA ASP A 36 1.91 -23.05 -2.63
C ASP A 36 0.49 -23.61 -2.52
N TRP A 37 -0.05 -23.79 -1.32
CA TRP A 37 -1.45 -24.20 -1.13
C TRP A 37 -2.46 -23.25 -1.78
N LEU A 38 -2.17 -21.94 -1.85
CA LEU A 38 -3.04 -20.96 -2.51
C LEU A 38 -2.98 -21.07 -4.04
N LEU A 39 -1.83 -21.44 -4.58
CA LEU A 39 -1.56 -21.49 -6.02
C LEU A 39 -1.72 -22.90 -6.64
N ASP A 40 -1.84 -23.94 -5.81
CA ASP A 40 -1.83 -25.34 -6.24
C ASP A 40 -2.98 -25.65 -7.21
N SER A 41 -2.67 -25.61 -8.50
CA SER A 41 -3.57 -25.94 -9.61
C SER A 41 -3.18 -27.30 -10.17
N THR A 42 -3.54 -28.36 -9.46
CA THR A 42 -3.32 -29.72 -9.93
C THR A 42 -4.22 -30.03 -11.13
N GLY A 43 -3.68 -29.84 -12.35
CA GLY A 43 -4.17 -30.49 -13.57
C GLY A 43 -5.50 -29.96 -14.13
N GLY A 44 -5.56 -28.68 -14.52
CA GLY A 44 -6.67 -28.10 -15.31
C GLY A 44 -8.03 -28.05 -14.60
N SER A 45 -8.09 -28.45 -13.33
CA SER A 45 -9.24 -28.35 -12.44
C SER A 45 -9.07 -27.20 -11.45
N SER A 46 -10.18 -26.61 -11.02
CA SER A 46 -10.19 -25.54 -10.02
C SER A 46 -9.45 -25.96 -8.74
N SER A 47 -8.54 -25.11 -8.24
CA SER A 47 -7.72 -25.44 -7.08
C SER A 47 -8.57 -25.67 -5.82
N VAL A 48 -8.01 -26.37 -4.83
CA VAL A 48 -8.67 -26.55 -3.52
C VAL A 48 -8.93 -25.19 -2.85
N ALA A 49 -7.99 -24.24 -3.00
CA ALA A 49 -8.13 -22.87 -2.52
C ALA A 49 -9.24 -22.12 -3.26
N GLU A 50 -9.34 -22.27 -4.58
CA GLU A 50 -10.37 -21.62 -5.42
C GLU A 50 -11.77 -22.16 -5.12
N SER A 51 -11.93 -23.47 -5.06
CA SER A 51 -13.18 -24.10 -4.63
C SER A 51 -13.61 -23.64 -3.22
N TYR A 52 -12.65 -23.50 -2.31
CA TYR A 52 -12.90 -22.98 -0.97
C TYR A 52 -13.30 -21.48 -0.99
N ALA A 53 -12.57 -20.64 -1.73
CA ALA A 53 -12.86 -19.22 -1.90
C ALA A 53 -14.24 -19.00 -2.54
N GLN A 54 -14.55 -19.71 -3.62
CA GLN A 54 -15.84 -19.69 -4.31
C GLN A 54 -17.00 -20.00 -3.36
N LYS A 55 -16.85 -21.06 -2.55
CA LYS A 55 -17.85 -21.44 -1.54
C LYS A 55 -18.03 -20.35 -0.48
N GLN A 56 -16.93 -19.78 0.02
CA GLN A 56 -16.97 -18.72 1.03
C GLN A 56 -17.57 -17.41 0.48
N LEU A 57 -17.23 -17.02 -0.75
CA LEU A 57 -17.81 -15.85 -1.43
C LEU A 57 -19.31 -16.01 -1.64
N THR A 58 -19.75 -17.19 -2.10
CA THR A 58 -21.18 -17.51 -2.26
C THR A 58 -21.91 -17.44 -0.91
N GLN A 59 -21.34 -18.01 0.16
CA GLN A 59 -21.89 -17.92 1.52
C GLN A 59 -21.90 -16.50 2.08
N ALA A 60 -21.00 -15.64 1.61
CA ALA A 60 -20.96 -14.22 1.96
C ALA A 60 -21.96 -13.38 1.15
N GLY A 61 -22.64 -13.95 0.15
CA GLY A 61 -23.52 -13.22 -0.76
C GLY A 61 -22.76 -12.39 -1.79
N ILE A 62 -21.48 -12.68 -2.01
CA ILE A 62 -20.62 -12.00 -2.98
C ILE A 62 -20.68 -12.78 -4.29
N THR A 63 -21.11 -12.12 -5.35
CA THR A 63 -21.25 -12.72 -6.68
C THR A 63 -19.93 -12.67 -7.46
N ALA A 64 -19.77 -13.56 -8.44
CA ALA A 64 -18.59 -13.54 -9.33
C ALA A 64 -18.44 -12.22 -10.12
N ALA A 65 -19.54 -11.48 -10.33
CA ALA A 65 -19.51 -10.14 -10.93
C ALA A 65 -18.95 -9.06 -9.99
N GLN A 66 -18.94 -9.31 -8.67
CA GLN A 66 -18.40 -8.40 -7.66
C GLN A 66 -16.95 -8.71 -7.32
N GLN A 67 -16.59 -9.99 -7.26
CA GLN A 67 -15.22 -10.44 -6.99
C GLN A 67 -15.07 -11.90 -7.45
N THR A 68 -14.02 -12.21 -8.21
CA THR A 68 -13.72 -13.60 -8.59
C THR A 68 -12.91 -14.30 -7.49
N ALA A 69 -13.04 -15.62 -7.36
CA ALA A 69 -12.26 -16.40 -6.41
C ALA A 69 -10.75 -16.26 -6.67
N GLN A 70 -10.35 -16.16 -7.94
CA GLN A 70 -8.97 -16.00 -8.36
C GLN A 70 -8.39 -14.64 -7.92
N ASP A 71 -9.13 -13.54 -8.06
CA ASP A 71 -8.67 -12.22 -7.60
C ASP A 71 -8.46 -12.20 -6.08
N VAL A 72 -9.39 -12.80 -5.33
CA VAL A 72 -9.28 -12.93 -3.86
C VAL A 72 -8.05 -13.74 -3.47
N ILE A 73 -7.78 -14.83 -4.18
CA ILE A 73 -6.60 -15.67 -3.93
C ILE A 73 -5.32 -14.89 -4.22
N GLN A 74 -5.28 -14.14 -5.32
CA GLN A 74 -4.11 -13.34 -5.67
C GLN A 74 -3.84 -12.23 -4.64
N GLU A 75 -4.87 -11.52 -4.20
CA GLU A 75 -4.76 -10.50 -3.14
C GLU A 75 -4.25 -11.11 -1.82
N VAL A 76 -4.80 -12.27 -1.44
CA VAL A 76 -4.39 -12.99 -0.24
C VAL A 76 -2.96 -13.51 -0.36
N TYR A 77 -2.56 -14.02 -1.52
CA TYR A 77 -1.22 -14.48 -1.81
C TYR A 77 -0.20 -13.34 -1.61
N THR A 78 -0.45 -12.19 -2.22
CA THR A 78 0.44 -11.02 -2.10
C THR A 78 0.54 -10.55 -0.65
N SER A 79 -0.59 -10.42 0.05
CA SER A 79 -0.59 -10.01 1.46
C SER A 79 0.14 -11.01 2.37
N LEU A 80 -0.07 -12.30 2.14
CA LEU A 80 0.57 -13.37 2.90
C LEU A 80 2.08 -13.41 2.65
N TRP A 81 2.52 -13.29 1.39
CA TRP A 81 3.92 -13.24 1.02
C TRP A 81 4.65 -12.06 1.69
N ILE A 82 4.06 -10.85 1.67
CA ILE A 82 4.61 -9.67 2.35
C ILE A 82 4.71 -9.93 3.86
N SER A 83 3.68 -10.52 4.47
CA SER A 83 3.68 -10.80 5.91
C SER A 83 4.72 -11.84 6.32
N LEU A 84 4.94 -12.87 5.51
CA LEU A 84 5.88 -13.95 5.80
C LEU A 84 7.32 -13.58 5.47
N SER A 85 7.52 -12.59 4.58
CA SER A 85 8.83 -12.06 4.20
C SER A 85 9.45 -11.10 5.24
N LYS A 86 8.71 -10.75 6.31
CA LYS A 86 9.18 -9.84 7.36
C LYS A 86 10.10 -10.58 8.34
N PRO A 87 11.29 -10.06 8.65
CA PRO A 87 12.15 -10.66 9.67
C PRO A 87 11.59 -10.42 11.09
N PRO A 88 11.68 -11.41 12.00
CA PRO A 88 12.19 -12.77 11.78
C PRO A 88 11.20 -13.66 11.00
N PRO A 89 11.70 -14.61 10.17
CA PRO A 89 10.84 -15.53 9.42
C PRO A 89 9.87 -16.25 10.35
N LYS A 90 8.60 -16.31 9.94
CA LYS A 90 7.53 -16.89 10.76
C LYS A 90 7.39 -18.38 10.45
N GLU A 91 7.68 -19.22 11.43
CA GLU A 91 7.36 -20.65 11.34
C GLU A 91 5.87 -20.91 11.56
N LEU A 92 5.29 -21.78 10.74
CA LEU A 92 3.88 -22.15 10.78
C LEU A 92 3.73 -23.64 11.09
N ASP A 93 3.04 -23.97 12.18
CA ASP A 93 2.77 -25.37 12.56
C ASP A 93 1.86 -26.09 11.56
N THR A 94 0.96 -25.35 10.90
CA THR A 94 -0.01 -25.89 9.93
C THR A 94 -0.20 -24.94 8.73
N PRO A 95 0.72 -24.96 7.75
CA PRO A 95 0.76 -24.01 6.62
C PRO A 95 -0.57 -23.85 5.87
N ALA A 96 -1.19 -24.95 5.45
CA ALA A 96 -2.46 -24.94 4.73
C ALA A 96 -3.64 -24.42 5.58
N ALA A 97 -3.66 -24.72 6.88
CA ALA A 97 -4.71 -24.23 7.78
C ALA A 97 -4.55 -22.72 8.04
N TYR A 98 -3.31 -22.25 8.11
CA TYR A 98 -2.99 -20.83 8.21
C TYR A 98 -3.44 -20.07 6.96
N ALA A 99 -3.06 -20.53 5.76
CA ALA A 99 -3.47 -19.92 4.48
C ALA A 99 -5.01 -19.87 4.35
N ARG A 100 -5.71 -20.96 4.70
CA ARG A 100 -7.18 -21.02 4.72
C ARG A 100 -7.80 -19.99 5.68
N THR A 101 -7.17 -19.79 6.84
CA THR A 101 -7.63 -18.82 7.85
C THR A 101 -7.45 -17.39 7.33
N VAL A 102 -6.31 -17.08 6.72
CA VAL A 102 -6.05 -15.77 6.10
C VAL A 102 -7.05 -15.50 4.98
N LEU A 103 -7.29 -16.47 4.09
CA LEU A 103 -8.27 -16.39 3.01
C LEU A 103 -9.70 -16.14 3.54
N ARG A 104 -10.12 -16.88 4.58
CA ARG A 104 -11.42 -16.67 5.23
C ARG A 104 -11.53 -15.28 5.86
N ASN A 105 -10.47 -14.82 6.52
CA ASN A 105 -10.44 -13.50 7.15
C ASN A 105 -10.54 -12.40 6.10
N HIS A 106 -9.86 -12.55 4.97
CA HIS A 106 -9.95 -11.61 3.84
C HIS A 106 -11.37 -11.57 3.25
N ILE A 107 -12.00 -12.71 3.00
CA ILE A 107 -13.39 -12.77 2.53
C ILE A 107 -14.36 -12.17 3.56
N THR A 108 -14.10 -12.38 4.85
CA THR A 108 -14.88 -11.76 5.93
C THR A 108 -14.69 -10.24 5.96
N LYS A 109 -13.48 -9.75 5.69
CA LYS A 109 -13.18 -8.32 5.51
C LYS A 109 -13.94 -7.75 4.31
N ILE A 110 -13.93 -8.42 3.16
CA ILE A 110 -14.71 -8.04 1.97
C ILE A 110 -16.20 -7.93 2.34
N LYS A 111 -16.75 -8.95 3.00
CA LYS A 111 -18.16 -8.95 3.46
C LYS A 111 -18.47 -7.78 4.40
N ARG A 112 -17.53 -7.43 5.28
CA ARG A 112 -17.67 -6.29 6.21
C ARG A 112 -17.45 -4.94 5.53
N GLY A 113 -16.97 -4.91 4.27
CA GLY A 113 -16.59 -3.68 3.57
C GLY A 113 -15.24 -3.13 4.03
N GLN A 114 -14.42 -3.94 4.69
CA GLN A 114 -13.07 -3.64 5.17
C GLN A 114 -12.01 -4.17 4.20
N THR A 115 -12.18 -3.94 2.90
CA THR A 115 -11.14 -4.26 1.90
C THR A 115 -9.94 -3.34 2.11
N ASP A 116 -8.97 -3.82 2.89
CA ASP A 116 -7.58 -3.37 2.87
C ASP A 116 -6.97 -3.72 1.51
N VAL A 117 -7.31 -2.98 0.46
CA VAL A 117 -6.46 -2.90 -0.73
C VAL A 117 -6.43 -1.43 -1.14
N LEU A 118 -5.66 -0.68 -0.36
CA LEU A 118 -4.92 0.45 -0.91
C LEU A 118 -3.46 -0.04 -1.02
N PRO A 119 -2.73 0.33 -2.09
CA PRO A 119 -1.33 -0.03 -2.24
C PRO A 119 -0.56 0.33 -0.96
N ASP A 120 0.38 -0.53 -0.57
CA ASP A 120 1.32 -0.27 0.54
C ASP A 120 2.16 1.02 0.32
N ASP A 121 2.02 1.68 -0.83
CA ASP A 121 2.60 3.00 -1.12
C ASP A 121 2.03 4.14 -0.24
N LEU A 122 0.96 3.92 0.53
CA LEU A 122 0.48 4.90 1.52
C LEU A 122 1.53 5.21 2.61
N GLU A 123 2.45 4.28 2.92
CA GLU A 123 3.53 4.58 3.87
C GLU A 123 4.48 5.67 3.34
N GLN A 124 4.62 5.83 2.01
CA GLN A 124 5.43 6.91 1.44
C GLN A 124 4.83 8.30 1.71
N ILE A 125 3.51 8.40 1.89
CA ILE A 125 2.82 9.66 2.22
C ILE A 125 3.14 10.10 3.66
N THR A 126 3.45 9.17 4.58
CA THR A 126 3.86 9.55 5.95
C THR A 126 5.30 10.08 6.04
N ALA A 127 6.18 9.73 5.09
CA ALA A 127 7.53 10.31 4.96
C ALA A 127 7.54 11.76 4.44
N PHE A 128 6.37 12.29 4.05
CA PHE A 128 6.18 13.59 3.42
C PHE A 128 6.40 14.78 4.37
N ARG A 129 6.31 14.56 5.69
CA ARG A 129 6.52 15.60 6.72
C ARG A 129 7.90 16.26 6.69
N ASN A 130 8.89 15.65 6.02
CA ASN A 130 10.28 16.11 6.02
C ASN A 130 10.72 16.88 4.75
N HIS A 131 9.84 17.12 3.78
CA HIS A 131 10.25 17.68 2.47
C HIS A 131 10.22 19.23 2.39
N GLY A 132 9.81 19.92 3.45
CA GLY A 132 9.80 21.39 3.52
C GLY A 132 8.74 22.08 2.65
N LYS A 133 8.47 23.36 2.92
CA LYS A 133 7.38 24.15 2.29
C LYS A 133 7.47 24.26 0.77
N ASN A 134 8.66 24.18 0.19
CA ASN A 134 8.84 24.28 -1.27
C ASN A 134 8.32 23.05 -2.00
N TYR A 135 8.43 21.86 -1.39
CA TYR A 135 7.97 20.63 -2.02
C TYR A 135 6.44 20.55 -2.09
N GLU A 136 5.77 21.02 -1.04
CA GLU A 136 4.30 21.14 -1.01
C GLU A 136 3.79 22.03 -2.14
N LEU A 137 4.39 23.22 -2.32
CA LEU A 137 4.02 24.16 -3.38
C LEU A 137 4.20 23.55 -4.78
N LEU A 138 5.25 22.75 -4.99
CA LEU A 138 5.48 22.06 -6.27
C LEU A 138 4.39 21.01 -6.54
N VAL A 139 4.06 20.17 -5.54
CA VAL A 139 3.01 19.14 -5.70
C VAL A 139 1.65 19.80 -5.90
N ARG A 140 1.37 20.89 -5.19
CA ARG A 140 0.15 21.69 -5.39
C ARG A 140 0.09 22.28 -6.80
N SER A 141 1.18 22.90 -7.27
CA SER A 141 1.24 23.47 -8.62
C SER A 141 1.05 22.40 -9.70
N GLU A 142 1.57 21.21 -9.49
CA GLU A 142 1.38 20.06 -10.40
C GLU A 142 -0.06 19.54 -10.38
N LEU A 143 -0.75 19.58 -9.23
CA LEU A 143 -2.18 19.26 -9.17
C LEU A 143 -3.04 20.32 -9.87
N GLU A 144 -2.69 21.61 -9.71
CA GLU A 144 -3.42 22.74 -10.31
C GLU A 144 -3.22 22.84 -11.83
N SER A 145 -2.07 22.40 -12.35
CA SER A 145 -1.76 22.44 -13.79
C SER A 145 -2.47 21.36 -14.61
N ARG A 146 -3.03 20.34 -13.95
CA ARG A 146 -3.75 19.25 -14.62
C ARG A 146 -5.09 19.73 -15.14
N SER A 147 -5.23 19.74 -16.46
CA SER A 147 -6.53 19.94 -17.12
C SER A 147 -7.32 18.65 -17.04
N ASP A 148 -8.18 18.54 -16.03
CA ASP A 148 -9.02 17.36 -15.83
C ASP A 148 -10.45 17.56 -16.34
N GLU A 149 -11.03 16.48 -16.86
CA GLU A 149 -12.47 16.39 -17.15
C GLU A 149 -13.33 16.37 -15.87
N ASP A 150 -12.71 16.05 -14.73
CA ASP A 150 -13.35 15.88 -13.42
C ASP A 150 -12.86 16.96 -12.41
N PRO A 151 -13.44 18.18 -12.38
CA PRO A 151 -13.02 19.26 -11.48
C PRO A 151 -13.08 18.88 -9.99
N TRP A 152 -14.01 18.00 -9.63
CA TRP A 152 -14.17 17.51 -8.26
C TRP A 152 -12.95 16.72 -7.79
N LEU A 153 -12.26 16.02 -8.69
CA LEU A 153 -11.12 15.17 -8.34
C LEU A 153 -9.91 16.02 -7.97
N THR A 154 -9.65 17.09 -8.71
CA THR A 154 -8.58 18.06 -8.40
C THR A 154 -8.89 18.82 -7.11
N SER A 155 -10.13 19.26 -6.92
CA SER A 155 -10.56 19.89 -5.66
C SER A 155 -10.39 18.96 -4.45
N ALA A 156 -10.77 17.69 -4.58
CA ALA A 156 -10.59 16.69 -3.54
C ALA A 156 -9.12 16.37 -3.29
N ALA A 157 -8.29 16.24 -4.33
CA ALA A 157 -6.86 16.00 -4.20
C ALA A 157 -6.13 17.15 -3.49
N LEU A 158 -6.42 18.39 -3.86
CA LEU A 158 -5.89 19.58 -3.19
C LEU A 158 -6.30 19.64 -1.72
N THR A 159 -7.58 19.38 -1.44
CA THR A 159 -8.09 19.36 -0.06
C THR A 159 -7.42 18.25 0.75
N TYR A 160 -7.28 17.05 0.18
CA TYR A 160 -6.60 15.93 0.83
C TYR A 160 -5.14 16.27 1.14
N LEU A 161 -4.41 16.85 0.17
CA LEU A 161 -3.03 17.30 0.36
C LEU A 161 -2.93 18.35 1.48
N THR A 162 -3.82 19.34 1.51
CA THR A 162 -3.85 20.34 2.59
C THR A 162 -4.07 19.69 3.94
N LEU A 163 -5.03 18.78 4.07
CA LEU A 163 -5.32 18.10 5.35
C LEU A 163 -4.19 17.17 5.81
N LEU A 164 -3.41 16.63 4.86
CA LEU A 164 -2.21 15.85 5.15
C LEU A 164 -1.10 16.73 5.76
N MET A 165 -0.89 17.91 5.19
CA MET A 165 0.17 18.85 5.58
C MET A 165 -0.18 19.68 6.81
N HIS A 166 -1.45 20.05 6.93
CA HIS A 166 -2.01 20.95 7.93
C HIS A 166 -3.17 20.25 8.68
N PRO A 167 -2.87 19.24 9.51
CA PRO A 167 -3.90 18.52 10.26
C PRO A 167 -4.71 19.42 11.20
N GLU A 168 -4.17 20.56 11.63
CA GLU A 168 -4.87 21.60 12.41
C GLU A 168 -6.10 22.15 11.68
N CYS A 169 -6.14 22.08 10.34
CA CYS A 169 -7.30 22.51 9.57
C CYS A 169 -8.55 21.65 9.82
N LEU A 170 -8.40 20.43 10.35
CA LEU A 170 -9.54 19.57 10.68
C LEU A 170 -10.34 20.08 11.88
N GLU A 171 -9.70 20.75 12.84
CA GLU A 171 -10.32 21.15 14.10
C GLU A 171 -11.39 22.25 13.91
N GLY A 172 -11.31 23.00 12.80
CA GLY A 172 -12.28 24.04 12.45
C GLY A 172 -13.46 23.57 11.59
N LEU A 173 -13.49 22.31 11.17
CA LEU A 173 -14.50 21.80 10.25
C LEU A 173 -15.65 21.11 11.01
N GLY A 174 -16.66 21.89 11.38
CA GLY A 174 -17.93 21.38 11.92
C GLY A 174 -18.78 20.66 10.85
N ASP A 175 -19.61 19.70 11.28
CA ASP A 175 -20.56 18.95 10.42
C ASP A 175 -19.95 18.08 9.29
N LEU A 176 -18.75 17.55 9.50
CA LEU A 176 -18.17 16.57 8.57
C LEU A 176 -18.73 15.15 8.78
N PRO A 177 -18.86 14.35 7.70
CA PRO A 177 -19.23 12.94 7.83
C PRO A 177 -18.13 12.19 8.59
N SER A 178 -18.51 11.49 9.66
CA SER A 178 -17.55 10.67 10.41
C SER A 178 -17.19 9.42 9.62
N PRO A 179 -15.90 9.04 9.55
CA PRO A 179 -15.47 7.82 8.90
C PRO A 179 -16.10 6.57 9.56
N GLU A 180 -16.32 5.52 8.77
CA GLU A 180 -16.75 4.22 9.29
C GLU A 180 -15.72 3.65 10.27
N ALA A 181 -16.21 2.90 11.26
CA ALA A 181 -15.37 2.31 12.29
C ALA A 181 -14.25 1.42 11.67
N GLY A 182 -13.00 1.74 12.00
CA GLY A 182 -11.82 1.04 11.49
C GLY A 182 -11.19 1.64 10.23
N ALA A 183 -11.69 2.77 9.72
CA ALA A 183 -11.01 3.50 8.65
C ALA A 183 -9.61 3.97 9.11
N LYS A 184 -8.62 3.80 8.24
CA LYS A 184 -7.26 4.33 8.48
C LYS A 184 -7.30 5.86 8.46
N ARG A 185 -6.31 6.50 9.11
CA ARG A 185 -6.22 7.97 9.21
C ARG A 185 -6.33 8.64 7.83
N ASP A 186 -5.61 8.14 6.84
CA ASP A 186 -5.57 8.74 5.49
C ASP A 186 -6.91 8.59 4.75
N GLN A 187 -7.61 7.49 4.99
CA GLN A 187 -8.96 7.27 4.46
C GLN A 187 -9.95 8.27 5.08
N ALA A 188 -9.82 8.56 6.38
CA ALA A 188 -10.64 9.57 7.04
C ALA A 188 -10.41 10.97 6.46
N LEU A 189 -9.16 11.33 6.13
CA LEU A 189 -8.86 12.60 5.45
C LEU A 189 -9.51 12.67 4.07
N CYS A 190 -9.46 11.58 3.30
CA CYS A 190 -10.10 11.52 1.98
C CYS A 190 -11.62 11.68 2.05
N TRP A 191 -12.28 11.21 3.12
CA TRP A 191 -13.72 11.43 3.31
C TRP A 191 -14.03 12.93 3.42
N THR A 192 -13.30 13.64 4.27
CA THR A 192 -13.42 15.09 4.42
C THR A 192 -13.18 15.80 3.08
N ALA A 193 -12.12 15.40 2.37
CA ALA A 193 -11.77 15.96 1.08
C ALA A 193 -12.88 15.79 0.03
N LEU A 194 -13.46 14.59 -0.09
CA LEU A 194 -14.58 14.31 -0.99
C LEU A 194 -15.82 15.13 -0.63
N TRP A 195 -16.13 15.26 0.66
CA TRP A 195 -17.27 16.05 1.13
C TRP A 195 -17.14 17.54 0.80
N ILE A 196 -15.95 18.10 1.01
CA ILE A 196 -15.62 19.50 0.67
C ILE A 196 -15.67 19.72 -0.85
N ALA A 197 -15.18 18.77 -1.63
CA ALA A 197 -15.24 18.77 -3.10
C ALA A 197 -16.65 18.56 -3.69
N GLY A 198 -17.69 18.54 -2.85
CA GLY A 198 -19.09 18.49 -3.28
C GLY A 198 -19.63 17.09 -3.59
N GLN A 199 -18.86 16.02 -3.34
CA GLN A 199 -19.27 14.64 -3.59
C GLN A 199 -20.23 14.10 -2.49
N ARG A 200 -21.31 14.84 -2.22
CA ARG A 200 -22.26 14.57 -1.12
C ARG A 200 -23.03 13.26 -1.32
N GLU A 201 -23.25 12.86 -2.57
CA GLU A 201 -23.91 11.62 -2.94
C GLU A 201 -23.15 10.34 -2.53
N LEU A 202 -21.86 10.45 -2.19
CA LEU A 202 -21.04 9.33 -1.71
C LEU A 202 -21.24 9.04 -0.22
N PHE A 203 -22.09 9.81 0.45
CA PHE A 203 -22.31 9.71 1.88
C PHE A 203 -23.79 9.43 2.16
N PRO A 204 -24.09 8.55 3.13
CA PRO A 204 -25.46 8.30 3.52
C PRO A 204 -26.09 9.59 4.09
N PRO A 205 -27.42 9.76 3.95
CA PRO A 205 -28.15 10.79 4.68
C PRO A 205 -27.86 10.71 6.18
N ARG A 206 -27.96 11.84 6.89
CA ARG A 206 -27.65 11.92 8.32
C ARG A 206 -28.46 10.87 9.10
N GLY A 207 -27.77 9.99 9.83
CA GLY A 207 -28.40 8.91 10.62
C GLY A 207 -28.70 7.62 9.86
N ALA A 208 -28.49 7.57 8.53
CA ALA A 208 -28.64 6.35 7.75
C ALA A 208 -27.33 5.54 7.71
N ARG A 209 -27.45 4.21 7.64
CA ARG A 209 -26.29 3.33 7.39
C ARG A 209 -25.90 3.40 5.92
N SER A 210 -24.59 3.35 5.63
CA SER A 210 -24.10 3.26 4.26
C SER A 210 -24.39 1.88 3.68
N ASP A 211 -25.04 1.83 2.52
CA ASP A 211 -25.25 0.59 1.78
C ASP A 211 -23.94 0.09 1.13
N PRO A 212 -23.81 -1.20 0.78
CA PRO A 212 -22.60 -1.73 0.16
C PRO A 212 -22.18 -1.03 -1.15
N ALA A 213 -23.13 -0.55 -1.94
CA ALA A 213 -22.85 0.08 -3.23
C ALA A 213 -22.26 1.50 -3.06
N LEU A 214 -22.81 2.30 -2.14
CA LEU A 214 -22.29 3.59 -1.73
C LEU A 214 -20.89 3.45 -1.14
N ARG A 215 -20.67 2.44 -0.28
CA ARG A 215 -19.34 2.15 0.26
C ARG A 215 -18.33 1.86 -0.85
N GLN A 216 -18.71 1.03 -1.83
CA GLN A 216 -17.85 0.72 -2.96
C GLN A 216 -17.58 1.95 -3.84
N LYS A 217 -18.61 2.75 -4.16
CA LYS A 217 -18.45 4.01 -4.91
C LYS A 217 -17.48 4.95 -4.20
N ARG A 218 -17.66 5.15 -2.90
CA ARG A 218 -16.79 6.00 -2.09
C ARG A 218 -15.36 5.47 -2.04
N SER A 219 -15.16 4.16 -1.85
CA SER A 219 -13.83 3.54 -1.87
C SER A 219 -13.11 3.78 -3.21
N ARG A 220 -13.82 3.64 -4.34
CA ARG A 220 -13.29 3.96 -5.67
C ARG A 220 -12.91 5.45 -5.79
N SER A 221 -13.74 6.35 -5.29
CA SER A 221 -13.44 7.78 -5.30
C SER A 221 -12.23 8.13 -4.42
N ILE A 222 -12.09 7.50 -3.25
CA ILE A 222 -10.91 7.64 -2.40
C ILE A 222 -9.65 7.16 -3.14
N ALA A 223 -9.70 6.00 -3.78
CA ALA A 223 -8.58 5.48 -4.55
C ALA A 223 -8.17 6.42 -5.69
N LYS A 224 -9.15 7.04 -6.39
CA LYS A 224 -8.87 8.06 -7.41
C LYS A 224 -8.15 9.28 -6.83
N VAL A 225 -8.59 9.78 -5.67
CA VAL A 225 -7.98 10.95 -5.00
C VAL A 225 -6.54 10.65 -4.60
N ILE A 226 -6.31 9.50 -3.96
CA ILE A 226 -4.96 9.10 -3.51
C ILE A 226 -4.04 8.94 -4.71
N LYS A 227 -4.46 8.18 -5.72
CA LYS A 227 -3.70 8.00 -6.97
C LYS A 227 -3.34 9.35 -7.61
N ARG A 228 -4.27 10.31 -7.61
CA ARG A 228 -4.04 11.63 -8.18
C ARG A 228 -2.92 12.38 -7.47
N VAL A 229 -2.91 12.34 -6.13
CA VAL A 229 -1.85 12.96 -5.34
C VAL A 229 -0.52 12.22 -5.57
N ASP A 230 -0.52 10.89 -5.58
CA ASP A 230 0.70 10.10 -5.84
C ASP A 230 1.31 10.40 -7.22
N GLU A 231 0.48 10.50 -8.26
CA GLU A 231 0.93 10.87 -9.60
C GLU A 231 1.59 12.26 -9.63
N ALA A 232 1.05 13.24 -8.89
CA ALA A 232 1.63 14.58 -8.78
C ALA A 232 2.96 14.56 -8.01
N ILE A 233 3.02 13.81 -6.91
CA ILE A 233 4.24 13.59 -6.13
C ILE A 233 5.35 12.99 -7.00
N MET A 234 5.01 11.95 -7.76
CA MET A 234 5.97 11.27 -8.64
C MET A 234 6.44 12.15 -9.79
N ALA A 235 5.56 13.01 -10.34
CA ALA A 235 5.94 13.99 -11.35
C ALA A 235 6.96 15.00 -10.80
N VAL A 236 6.71 15.57 -9.61
CA VAL A 236 7.65 16.49 -8.96
C VAL A 236 8.97 15.80 -8.62
N LYS A 237 8.94 14.56 -8.11
CA LYS A 237 10.17 13.77 -7.87
C LYS A 237 10.98 13.64 -9.16
N ARG A 238 10.34 13.27 -10.28
CA ARG A 238 11.01 13.12 -11.57
C ARG A 238 11.67 14.42 -12.04
N GLN A 239 10.97 15.55 -11.92
CA GLN A 239 11.51 16.88 -12.26
C GLN A 239 12.72 17.26 -11.39
N ASN A 240 12.73 16.89 -10.10
CA ASN A 240 13.86 17.14 -9.20
C ASN A 240 15.08 16.26 -9.52
N PHE A 241 14.87 15.04 -10.03
CA PHE A 241 15.97 14.18 -10.48
C PHE A 241 16.60 14.68 -11.80
N GLU A 242 15.79 15.19 -12.72
CA GLU A 242 16.26 15.71 -14.01
C GLU A 242 16.97 17.08 -13.91
N THR A 243 16.65 17.87 -12.89
CA THR A 243 17.27 19.19 -12.64
C THR A 243 18.50 19.14 -11.75
N SER A 244 18.88 17.95 -11.25
CA SER A 244 20.10 17.79 -10.47
C SER A 244 21.31 17.81 -11.40
N PRO A 245 22.27 18.74 -11.24
CA PRO A 245 23.43 18.83 -12.11
C PRO A 245 24.26 17.53 -12.04
N PRO A 246 24.90 17.10 -13.16
CA PRO A 246 25.76 15.92 -13.14
C PRO A 246 26.86 16.09 -12.09
N PRO A 247 27.27 15.02 -11.38
CA PRO A 247 28.31 15.10 -10.38
C PRO A 247 29.59 15.67 -11.02
N LYS A 248 30.03 16.83 -10.53
CA LYS A 248 31.32 17.44 -10.88
C LYS A 248 32.42 16.51 -10.38
N GLY A 249 32.83 15.54 -11.20
CA GLY A 249 33.81 14.55 -10.74
C GLY A 249 34.38 13.57 -11.77
N ALA A 250 34.26 13.82 -13.08
CA ALA A 250 34.91 12.95 -14.07
C ALA A 250 35.44 13.76 -15.26
N ALA A 251 36.34 14.70 -14.99
CA ALA A 251 37.26 15.21 -15.99
C ALA A 251 38.57 15.60 -15.28
N HIS A 252 39.48 14.63 -15.20
CA HIS A 252 40.94 14.78 -15.27
C HIS A 252 41.59 13.47 -14.78
N VAL A 253 41.84 12.54 -15.71
CA VAL A 253 43.14 11.86 -15.85
C VAL A 253 43.36 11.63 -17.34
#